data_AF-A0A9P5ZT04-F1
#
_entry.id   AF-A0A9P5ZT04-F1
#
_cell.length_a   1.000
_cell.length_b   1.000
_cell.length_c   1.000
_cell.angle_alpha   90.00
_cell.angle_beta   90.00
_cell.angle_gamma   90.00
#
_symmetry.space_group_name_H-M   'P 1'
#
loop_
_entity.id
_entity.type
_entity.pdbx_description
1 polymer ?
#
loop_
_entity_poly.entity_id
_entity_poly.type
_entity_poly.pdbx_seq_one_letter_code
_entity_poly.pdbx_strand_id
1 'polypeptide(L)'
;MLVLHPSSRCDVCLDPYSWDDAALSPHAIPCGHIFCKTCLGAVIPSSCPLCRKAFAPDRIKKLHVDRPENADPGQEDETRETELLRSLSLSWGESTPQEDIEALTGEVTTFLENKADDVCIALRKAQDGILQYHKLRKKREKDRAMIITMNRLLKTTIERAEEDSRLSKSIEESLILERDRFKTIPSVKLSSRSSRQIWRNTNILRIHSRNLRNLFL
;
A
#
# COMPACT_ATOMS: atom_id res chain seq x y z
N MET A 1 -2.78 35.00 -4.15
CA MET A 1 -1.37 35.44 -4.19
C MET A 1 -0.79 34.99 -5.52
N LEU A 2 -0.29 35.91 -6.34
CA LEU A 2 0.38 35.56 -7.60
C LEU A 2 1.84 35.26 -7.26
N VAL A 3 2.27 34.01 -7.38
CA VAL A 3 3.66 33.61 -7.18
C VAL A 3 4.32 33.55 -8.55
N LEU A 4 5.31 34.41 -8.81
CA LEU A 4 6.19 34.23 -9.97
C LEU A 4 7.33 33.30 -9.57
N HIS A 5 7.56 32.29 -10.40
CA HIS A 5 8.70 31.41 -10.20
C HIS A 5 9.99 32.17 -10.55
N PRO A 6 11.12 31.93 -9.87
CA PRO A 6 12.40 32.59 -10.19
C PRO A 6 12.88 32.35 -11.63
N SER A 7 12.38 31.30 -12.29
CA SER A 7 12.67 31.01 -13.69
C SER A 7 11.72 31.69 -14.69
N SER A 8 10.76 32.50 -14.23
CA SER A 8 9.86 33.24 -15.11
C SER A 8 10.63 34.32 -15.89
N ARG A 9 10.36 34.41 -17.20
CA ARG A 9 11.05 35.31 -18.14
C ARG A 9 10.03 36.06 -18.99
N CYS A 10 10.46 37.16 -19.59
CA CYS A 10 9.61 37.89 -20.53
C CYS A 10 9.51 37.17 -21.87
N ASP A 11 8.30 36.96 -22.40
CA ASP A 11 8.09 36.28 -23.69
C ASP A 11 8.60 37.05 -24.93
N VAL A 12 9.08 38.29 -24.77
CA VAL A 12 9.57 39.13 -25.88
C VAL A 12 11.10 39.17 -25.92
N CYS A 13 11.75 39.59 -24.83
CA CYS A 13 13.22 39.64 -24.77
C CYS A 13 13.85 38.33 -24.25
N LEU A 14 13.05 37.42 -23.67
CA LEU A 14 13.50 36.19 -23.02
C LEU A 14 14.42 36.40 -21.81
N ASP A 15 14.54 37.63 -21.33
CA ASP A 15 15.31 37.94 -20.13
C ASP A 15 14.53 37.52 -18.87
N PRO A 16 15.23 37.05 -17.82
CA PRO A 16 14.62 36.86 -16.52
C PRO A 16 14.06 38.18 -16.01
N TYR A 17 12.90 38.10 -15.36
CA TYR A 17 12.40 39.27 -14.66
C TYR A 17 13.42 39.70 -13.59
N SER A 18 13.51 41.00 -13.31
CA SER A 18 14.31 41.54 -12.20
C SER A 18 13.47 42.51 -11.38
N TRP A 19 13.69 42.51 -10.07
CA TRP A 19 12.93 43.28 -9.08
C TRP A 19 13.64 44.59 -8.79
N ASP A 20 14.98 44.52 -8.79
CA ASP A 20 15.89 45.64 -8.57
C ASP A 20 15.93 46.56 -9.80
N ASP A 21 15.75 45.99 -10.99
CA ASP A 21 15.65 46.76 -12.24
C ASP A 21 14.19 46.97 -12.65
N ALA A 22 13.75 48.24 -12.57
CA ALA A 22 12.42 48.64 -13.00
C ALA A 22 12.14 48.32 -14.49
N ALA A 23 13.18 48.26 -15.33
CA ALA A 23 13.07 47.96 -16.76
C ALA A 23 12.69 46.49 -17.00
N LEU A 24 13.27 45.58 -16.21
CA LEU A 24 13.04 44.14 -16.26
C LEU A 24 11.93 43.66 -15.33
N SER A 25 11.28 44.56 -14.57
CA SER A 25 10.19 44.17 -13.69
C SER A 25 8.92 43.76 -14.45
N PRO A 26 8.15 42.77 -13.96
CA PRO A 26 6.98 42.24 -14.63
C PRO A 26 5.81 43.24 -14.60
N HIS A 27 5.20 43.47 -15.75
CA HIS A 27 4.05 44.35 -15.92
C HIS A 27 2.92 43.64 -16.65
N ALA A 28 1.70 43.76 -16.12
CA ALA A 28 0.49 43.24 -16.75
C ALA A 28 -0.21 44.33 -17.59
N ILE A 29 -0.69 43.93 -18.75
CA ILE A 29 -1.57 44.74 -19.61
C ILE A 29 -3.04 44.29 -19.48
N PRO A 30 -4.04 45.09 -19.90
CA PRO A 30 -5.47 44.78 -19.71
C PRO A 30 -5.96 43.45 -20.26
N CYS A 31 -5.25 42.87 -21.23
CA CYS A 31 -5.60 41.55 -21.76
C CYS A 31 -5.11 40.38 -20.88
N GLY A 32 -4.36 40.64 -19.80
CA GLY A 32 -3.88 39.64 -18.84
C GLY A 32 -2.49 39.06 -19.12
N HIS A 33 -1.83 39.46 -20.22
CA HIS A 33 -0.45 39.03 -20.51
C HIS A 33 0.57 39.87 -19.77
N ILE A 34 1.73 39.28 -19.49
CA ILE A 34 2.79 39.88 -18.64
C ILE A 34 4.07 40.00 -19.46
N PHE A 35 4.70 41.18 -19.42
CA PHE A 35 5.96 41.46 -20.12
C PHE A 35 6.83 42.39 -19.26
N CYS A 36 8.11 42.54 -19.60
CA CYS A 36 8.95 43.55 -18.94
C CYS A 36 8.55 44.96 -19.42
N LYS A 37 8.89 45.97 -18.62
CA LYS A 37 8.56 47.38 -18.91
C LYS A 37 9.17 47.83 -20.24
N THR A 38 10.41 47.42 -20.50
CA THR A 38 11.15 47.76 -21.72
C THR A 38 10.43 47.27 -22.96
N CYS A 39 10.01 45.99 -22.98
CA CYS A 39 9.31 45.43 -24.12
C CYS A 39 7.97 46.11 -24.35
N LEU A 40 7.18 46.40 -23.31
CA LEU A 40 5.92 47.12 -23.47
C LEU A 40 6.09 48.55 -24.00
N GLY A 41 7.17 49.23 -23.62
CA GLY A 41 7.50 50.57 -24.13
C GLY A 41 7.98 50.58 -25.58
N ALA A 42 8.57 49.48 -26.05
CA ALA A 42 9.10 49.35 -27.41
C ALA A 42 8.05 48.92 -28.46
N VAL A 43 6.89 48.39 -28.03
CA VAL A 43 5.87 47.89 -28.97
C VAL A 43 5.05 49.05 -29.56
N ILE A 44 5.19 49.25 -30.88
CA ILE A 44 4.45 50.24 -31.66
C ILE A 44 3.78 49.51 -32.85
N PRO A 45 2.45 49.58 -33.02
CA PRO A 45 1.47 50.22 -32.14
C PRO A 45 1.29 49.44 -30.82
N SER A 46 0.83 50.10 -29.76
CA SER A 46 0.62 49.52 -28.42
C SER A 46 -0.41 48.37 -28.43
N SER A 47 0.05 47.19 -28.81
CA SER A 47 -0.73 45.98 -29.03
C SER A 47 -0.02 44.79 -28.42
N CYS A 48 -0.77 43.89 -27.79
CA CYS A 48 -0.19 42.75 -27.10
C CYS A 48 0.58 41.84 -28.10
N PRO A 49 1.86 41.50 -27.85
CA PRO A 49 2.62 40.59 -28.71
C PRO A 49 1.99 39.20 -28.89
N LEU A 50 1.23 38.72 -27.90
CA LEU A 50 0.63 37.38 -27.90
C LEU A 50 -0.76 37.35 -28.53
N CYS A 51 -1.67 38.24 -28.11
CA CYS A 51 -3.07 38.21 -28.53
C CYS A 51 -3.49 39.38 -29.42
N ARG A 52 -2.58 40.31 -29.73
CA ARG A 52 -2.78 41.49 -30.59
C ARG A 52 -3.87 42.47 -30.15
N LYS A 53 -4.46 42.29 -28.97
CA LYS A 53 -5.38 43.27 -28.37
C LYS A 53 -4.63 44.57 -28.12
N ALA A 54 -5.19 45.68 -28.60
CA ALA A 54 -4.69 47.01 -28.32
C ALA A 54 -4.75 47.28 -26.81
N PHE A 55 -3.74 47.96 -26.29
CA PHE A 55 -3.70 48.41 -24.90
C PHE A 55 -3.26 49.86 -24.85
N ALA A 56 -3.75 50.57 -23.83
CA ALA A 56 -3.34 51.93 -23.56
C ALA A 56 -2.16 51.92 -22.56
N PRO A 57 -1.05 52.66 -22.81
CA PRO A 57 0.15 52.63 -21.96
C PRO A 57 -0.10 53.03 -20.49
N ASP A 58 -1.10 53.85 -20.24
CA ASP A 58 -1.58 54.27 -18.91
C ASP A 58 -2.21 53.12 -18.10
N ARG A 59 -2.67 52.07 -18.78
CA ARG A 59 -3.29 50.88 -18.16
C ARG A 59 -2.29 49.76 -17.86
N ILE A 60 -1.01 49.97 -18.13
CA ILE A 60 0.04 49.03 -17.74
C ILE A 60 0.19 49.07 -16.21
N LYS A 61 0.10 47.92 -15.55
CA LYS A 61 0.26 47.81 -14.09
C LYS A 61 1.51 47.00 -13.77
N LYS A 62 2.40 47.58 -12.96
CA LYS A 62 3.53 46.84 -12.37
C LYS A 62 2.98 45.78 -11.44
N LEU A 63 3.41 44.54 -11.61
CA LEU A 63 3.06 43.46 -10.69
C LEU A 63 4.00 43.51 -9.50
N HIS A 64 3.43 43.67 -8.31
CA HIS A 64 4.13 43.41 -7.07
C HIS A 64 4.03 41.92 -6.79
N VAL A 65 5.19 41.27 -6.73
CA VAL A 65 5.29 39.85 -6.43
C VAL A 65 6.12 39.73 -5.19
N ASP A 66 5.52 39.17 -4.15
CA ASP A 66 6.16 38.96 -2.87
C ASP A 66 7.37 38.05 -3.10
N ARG A 67 8.55 38.64 -2.97
CA ARG A 67 9.81 37.91 -3.01
C ARG A 67 9.97 37.25 -1.65
N PRO A 68 10.14 35.93 -1.55
CA PRO A 68 10.44 35.27 -0.29
C PRO A 68 11.89 35.54 0.19
N GLU A 69 12.52 36.66 -0.21
CA GLU A 69 13.95 36.93 0.04
C GLU A 69 14.23 38.02 1.06
N ASN A 70 13.30 38.27 1.97
CA ASN A 70 13.72 38.74 3.29
C ASN A 70 13.76 37.52 4.18
N ALA A 71 14.79 36.67 3.96
CA ALA A 71 15.14 35.60 4.86
C ALA A 71 15.51 36.21 6.23
N ASP A 72 14.47 36.51 7.01
CA ASP A 72 14.57 36.44 8.44
C ASP A 72 15.07 35.03 8.80
N PRO A 73 15.86 34.86 9.87
CA PRO A 73 16.35 33.55 10.31
C PRO A 73 15.26 32.47 10.50
N GLY A 74 13.97 32.84 10.49
CA GLY A 74 12.84 31.92 10.54
C GLY A 74 12.34 31.38 9.18
N GLN A 75 12.83 31.88 8.04
CA GLN A 75 12.32 31.52 6.70
C GLN A 75 13.06 30.34 6.05
N GLU A 76 14.32 30.09 6.44
CA GLU A 76 15.03 28.85 6.10
C GLU A 76 14.32 27.62 6.69
N ASP A 77 13.76 27.79 7.89
CA ASP A 77 12.96 26.77 8.54
C ASP A 77 11.63 26.52 7.83
N GLU A 78 10.98 27.57 7.33
CA GLU A 78 9.71 27.44 6.59
C GLU A 78 9.94 26.80 5.20
N THR A 79 10.99 27.22 4.50
CA THR A 79 11.37 26.60 3.22
C THR A 79 11.75 25.14 3.39
N ARG A 80 12.53 24.80 4.42
CA ARG A 80 12.88 23.41 4.75
C ARG A 80 11.68 22.58 5.20
N GLU A 81 10.73 23.15 5.95
CA GLU A 81 9.46 22.49 6.27
C GLU A 81 8.69 22.14 4.98
N THR A 82 8.56 23.09 4.05
CA THR A 82 7.84 22.85 2.79
C THR A 82 8.53 21.81 1.90
N GLU A 83 9.85 21.76 1.90
CA GLU A 83 10.62 20.75 1.18
C GLU A 83 10.42 19.36 1.79
N LEU A 84 10.52 19.23 3.11
CA LEU A 84 10.28 17.97 3.81
C LEU A 84 8.83 17.50 3.62
N LEU A 85 7.85 18.40 3.67
CA LEU A 85 6.45 18.09 3.37
C LEU A 85 6.25 17.58 1.94
N ARG A 86 6.93 18.19 0.96
CA ARG A 86 6.87 17.76 -0.43
C ARG A 86 7.49 16.37 -0.60
N SER A 87 8.66 16.13 -0.01
CA SER A 87 9.34 14.84 -0.04
C SER A 87 8.51 13.75 0.63
N LEU A 88 7.90 14.04 1.79
CA LEU A 88 6.93 13.15 2.44
C LEU A 88 5.73 12.87 1.54
N SER A 89 5.19 13.87 0.85
CA SER A 89 4.03 13.66 -0.02
C SER A 89 4.35 12.77 -1.23
N LEU A 90 5.57 12.87 -1.78
CA LEU A 90 6.01 12.06 -2.90
C LEU A 90 6.34 10.61 -2.50
N SER A 91 6.63 10.35 -1.22
CA SER A 91 7.01 9.02 -0.74
C SER A 91 5.83 8.07 -0.50
N TRP A 92 4.58 8.53 -0.66
CA TRP A 92 3.36 7.74 -0.46
C TRP A 92 3.12 6.66 -1.53
N GLY A 93 3.95 6.63 -2.58
CA GLY A 93 3.86 5.65 -3.66
C GLY A 93 4.08 4.20 -3.21
N GLU A 94 3.51 3.25 -3.96
CA GLU A 94 3.68 1.81 -3.67
C GLU A 94 5.12 1.32 -3.89
N SER A 95 5.91 2.05 -4.69
CA SER A 95 7.27 1.69 -5.09
C SER A 95 8.38 2.19 -4.16
N THR A 96 8.07 2.93 -3.09
CA THR A 96 9.12 3.43 -2.19
C THR A 96 9.66 2.32 -1.30
N PRO A 97 10.99 2.07 -1.31
CA PRO A 97 11.64 1.18 -0.37
C PRO A 97 11.41 1.61 1.08
N GLN A 98 11.35 0.63 1.97
CA GLN A 98 11.12 0.90 3.38
C GLN A 98 12.26 1.69 4.04
N GLU A 99 13.49 1.47 3.57
CA GLU A 99 14.69 2.16 4.05
C GLU A 99 14.62 3.67 3.77
N ASP A 100 14.15 4.06 2.58
CA ASP A 100 14.00 5.47 2.20
C ASP A 100 12.95 6.18 3.05
N ILE A 101 11.86 5.48 3.41
CA ILE A 101 10.82 6.03 4.29
C ILE A 101 11.35 6.20 5.71
N GLU A 102 12.12 5.23 6.22
CA GLU A 102 12.74 5.30 7.55
C GLU A 102 13.78 6.43 7.61
N ALA A 103 14.61 6.57 6.58
CA ALA A 103 15.58 7.66 6.45
C ALA A 103 14.89 9.02 6.41
N LEU A 104 13.88 9.19 5.56
CA LEU A 104 13.12 10.44 5.44
C LEU A 104 12.37 10.77 6.75
N THR A 105 11.79 9.78 7.41
CA THR A 105 11.14 9.97 8.71
C THR A 105 12.15 10.40 9.77
N GLY A 106 13.37 9.84 9.75
CA GLY A 106 14.49 10.21 10.62
C GLY A 106 14.99 11.64 10.40
N GLU A 107 15.02 12.08 9.15
CA GLU A 107 15.33 13.47 8.82
C GLU A 107 14.26 14.43 9.37
N VAL A 108 12.98 14.09 9.19
CA VAL A 108 11.87 14.89 9.72
C VAL A 108 11.86 14.91 11.25
N THR A 109 12.17 13.80 11.93
CA THR A 109 12.31 13.82 13.40
C THR A 109 13.43 14.75 13.83
N THR A 110 14.61 14.66 13.22
CA THR A 110 15.77 15.51 13.55
C THR A 110 15.43 17.00 13.37
N PHE A 111 14.67 17.33 12.31
CA PHE A 111 14.22 18.69 12.07
C PHE A 111 13.21 19.21 13.10
N LEU A 112 12.39 18.31 13.65
CA LEU A 112 11.36 18.64 14.65
C LEU A 112 11.86 18.63 16.10
N GLU A 113 13.01 18.01 16.40
CA GLU A 113 13.54 17.85 17.77
C GLU A 113 13.77 19.17 18.52
N ASN A 114 14.15 20.23 17.81
CA ASN A 114 14.42 21.53 18.40
C ASN A 114 13.25 22.51 18.28
N LYS A 115 12.09 22.05 17.77
CA LYS A 115 10.91 22.89 17.52
C LYS A 115 9.81 22.56 18.51
N ALA A 116 9.11 23.59 18.96
CA ALA A 116 7.96 23.42 19.84
C ALA A 116 6.84 22.61 19.15
N ASP A 117 6.00 21.95 19.95
CA ASP A 117 4.97 21.02 19.46
C ASP A 117 3.82 21.71 18.71
N ASP A 118 3.64 23.01 18.94
CA ASP A 118 2.67 23.87 18.27
C ASP A 118 3.16 24.42 16.92
N VAL A 119 4.44 24.22 16.59
CA VAL A 119 5.06 24.61 15.31
C VAL A 119 5.15 23.39 14.38
N CYS A 120 5.06 23.63 13.06
CA CYS A 120 5.14 22.60 12.01
C CYS A 120 4.04 21.51 12.11
N ILE A 121 2.81 21.88 12.49
CA ILE A 121 1.68 20.96 12.68
C ILE A 121 1.41 20.11 11.43
N ALA A 122 1.53 20.72 10.24
CA ALA A 122 1.33 20.02 8.97
C ALA A 122 2.36 18.91 8.78
N LEU A 123 3.63 19.19 9.05
CA LEU A 123 4.73 18.23 8.93
C LEU A 123 4.60 17.08 9.93
N ARG A 124 4.25 17.37 11.19
CA ARG A 124 3.99 16.36 12.22
C ARG A 124 2.84 15.42 11.81
N LYS A 125 1.72 15.98 11.35
CA LYS A 125 0.59 15.17 10.86
C LYS A 125 0.94 14.34 9.63
N ALA A 126 1.74 14.88 8.71
CA ALA A 126 2.20 14.15 7.54
C ALA A 126 3.11 12.98 7.94
N GLN A 127 4.03 13.19 8.88
CA GLN A 127 4.90 12.16 9.45
C GLN A 127 4.10 11.05 10.11
N ASP A 128 3.16 11.39 10.99
CA ASP A 128 2.27 10.43 11.65
C ASP A 128 1.46 9.63 10.63
N GLY A 129 0.92 10.31 9.61
CA GLY A 129 0.17 9.69 8.52
C GLY A 129 1.00 8.64 7.77
N ILE A 130 2.26 8.94 7.47
CA ILE A 130 3.18 8.02 6.78
C ILE A 130 3.51 6.81 7.64
N LEU A 131 3.82 7.02 8.92
CA LEU A 131 4.10 5.93 9.85
C LEU A 131 2.90 4.99 9.98
N GLN A 132 1.68 5.54 10.09
CA GLN A 132 0.46 4.76 10.14
C GLN A 132 0.19 4.02 8.83
N TYR A 133 0.31 4.70 7.69
CA TYR A 133 0.13 4.09 6.37
C TYR A 133 1.06 2.90 6.18
N HIS A 134 2.34 3.07 6.52
CA HIS A 134 3.32 2.03 6.37
C HIS A 134 3.09 0.84 7.32
N LYS A 135 2.68 1.10 8.58
CA LYS A 135 2.24 0.05 9.51
C LYS A 135 1.06 -0.75 8.96
N LEU A 136 0.07 -0.07 8.39
CA LEU A 136 -1.10 -0.69 7.76
C LEU A 136 -0.70 -1.51 6.52
N ARG A 137 0.27 -1.03 5.73
CA ARG A 137 0.82 -1.75 4.58
C ARG A 137 1.49 -3.06 4.99
N LYS A 138 2.42 -3.04 5.95
CA LYS A 138 3.06 -4.25 6.51
C LYS A 138 2.03 -5.24 7.05
N LYS A 139 0.98 -4.75 7.72
CA LYS A 139 -0.12 -5.60 8.20
C LYS A 139 -0.90 -6.23 7.05
N ARG A 140 -1.28 -5.45 6.04
CA ARG A 140 -1.99 -5.93 4.84
C ARG A 140 -1.22 -7.02 4.11
N GLU A 141 0.10 -6.88 3.97
CA GLU A 141 0.96 -7.89 3.35
C GLU A 141 0.95 -9.21 4.14
N LYS A 142 1.07 -9.13 5.48
CA LYS A 142 0.97 -10.30 6.37
C LYS A 142 -0.40 -10.96 6.29
N ASP A 143 -1.47 -10.17 6.37
CA ASP A 143 -2.84 -10.65 6.30
C ASP A 143 -3.11 -11.33 4.94
N ARG A 144 -2.61 -10.74 3.85
CA ARG A 144 -2.70 -11.33 2.50
C ARG A 144 -1.97 -12.66 2.41
N ALA A 145 -0.75 -12.76 2.93
CA ALA A 145 0.01 -14.00 2.96
C ALA A 145 -0.70 -15.08 3.81
N MET A 146 -1.28 -14.68 4.93
CA MET A 146 -2.06 -15.55 5.80
C MET A 146 -3.32 -16.06 5.11
N ILE A 147 -4.09 -15.19 4.44
CA ILE A 147 -5.29 -15.57 3.67
C ILE A 147 -4.92 -16.59 2.58
N ILE A 148 -3.84 -16.36 1.84
CA ILE A 148 -3.37 -17.30 0.81
C ILE A 148 -3.06 -18.67 1.43
N THR A 149 -2.40 -18.68 2.58
CA THR A 149 -2.03 -19.91 3.29
C THR A 149 -3.27 -20.64 3.83
N MET A 150 -4.18 -19.92 4.48
CA MET A 150 -5.43 -20.45 5.01
C MET A 150 -6.30 -21.04 3.89
N ASN A 151 -6.41 -20.35 2.75
CA ASN A 151 -7.18 -20.86 1.60
C ASN A 151 -6.58 -22.16 1.03
N ARG A 152 -5.25 -22.29 1.01
CA ARG A 152 -4.60 -23.55 0.60
C ARG A 152 -4.91 -24.69 1.57
N LEU A 153 -4.83 -24.45 2.88
CA LEU A 153 -5.14 -25.45 3.90
C LEU A 153 -6.61 -25.85 3.89
N LEU A 154 -7.51 -24.89 3.73
CA LEU A 154 -8.93 -25.15 3.63
C LEU A 154 -9.22 -26.05 2.42
N LYS A 155 -8.62 -25.74 1.26
CA LYS A 155 -8.78 -26.54 0.04
C LYS A 155 -8.34 -28.00 0.26
N THR A 156 -7.16 -28.22 0.84
CA THR A 156 -6.67 -29.58 1.09
C THR A 156 -7.50 -30.33 2.13
N THR A 157 -8.07 -29.63 3.11
CA THR A 157 -8.94 -30.23 4.12
C THR A 157 -10.28 -30.67 3.51
N ILE A 158 -10.84 -29.86 2.61
CA ILE A 158 -12.06 -30.22 1.85
C ILE A 158 -11.80 -31.44 0.97
N GLU A 159 -10.70 -31.45 0.21
CA GLU A 159 -10.33 -32.58 -0.66
C GLU A 159 -10.21 -33.89 0.14
N ARG A 160 -9.55 -33.87 1.31
CA ARG A 160 -9.45 -35.05 2.19
C ARG A 160 -10.80 -35.52 2.72
N ALA A 161 -11.64 -34.59 3.17
CA ALA A 161 -12.97 -34.94 3.69
C ALA A 161 -13.85 -35.56 2.59
N GLU A 162 -13.73 -35.11 1.35
CA GLU A 162 -14.42 -35.72 0.20
C GLU A 162 -13.89 -37.14 -0.09
N GLU A 163 -12.58 -37.35 -0.04
CA GLU A 163 -11.96 -38.66 -0.22
C GLU A 163 -12.40 -39.65 0.87
N ASP A 164 -12.35 -39.24 2.14
CA ASP A 164 -12.79 -40.06 3.27
C ASP A 164 -14.29 -40.41 3.17
N SER A 165 -15.11 -39.46 2.72
CA SER A 165 -16.54 -39.68 2.46
C SER A 165 -16.76 -40.70 1.34
N ARG A 166 -15.99 -40.62 0.25
CA ARG A 166 -16.05 -41.60 -0.86
C ARG A 166 -15.62 -42.99 -0.42
N LEU A 167 -14.51 -43.09 0.34
CA LEU A 167 -14.01 -44.36 0.85
C LEU A 167 -15.01 -45.01 1.81
N SER A 168 -15.57 -44.22 2.73
CA SER A 168 -16.56 -44.71 3.71
C SER A 168 -17.79 -45.29 3.01
N LYS A 169 -18.31 -44.62 1.98
CA LYS A 169 -19.44 -45.13 1.17
C LYS A 169 -19.12 -46.46 0.48
N SER A 170 -17.93 -46.57 -0.13
CA SER A 170 -17.48 -47.82 -0.78
C SER A 170 -17.34 -49.00 0.20
N ILE A 171 -16.83 -48.73 1.40
CA ILE A 171 -16.74 -49.73 2.47
C ILE A 171 -18.13 -50.16 2.92
N GLU A 172 -19.04 -49.20 3.15
CA GLU A 172 -20.42 -49.49 3.55
C GLU A 172 -21.13 -50.37 2.50
N GLU A 173 -21.04 -50.01 1.22
CA GLU A 173 -21.60 -50.80 0.11
C GLU A 173 -21.03 -52.22 0.08
N SER A 174 -19.70 -52.37 0.26
CA SER A 174 -19.04 -53.68 0.30
C SER A 174 -19.51 -54.54 1.47
N LEU A 175 -19.67 -53.94 2.66
CA LEU A 175 -20.15 -54.62 3.86
C LEU A 175 -21.62 -55.05 3.73
N ILE A 176 -22.46 -54.23 3.09
CA ILE A 176 -23.86 -54.59 2.78
C ILE A 176 -23.90 -55.83 1.87
N LEU A 177 -23.08 -55.86 0.82
CA LEU A 177 -22.98 -57.00 -0.09
C LEU A 177 -22.49 -58.27 0.61
N GLU A 178 -21.50 -58.18 1.50
CA GLU A 178 -21.06 -59.31 2.33
C GLU A 178 -22.15 -59.81 3.27
N ARG A 179 -22.82 -58.91 3.99
CA ARG A 179 -23.96 -59.26 4.87
C ARG A 179 -25.02 -60.04 4.10
N ASP A 180 -25.37 -59.58 2.90
CA ASP A 180 -26.41 -60.23 2.10
C ASP A 180 -25.95 -61.59 1.57
N ARG A 181 -24.66 -61.75 1.23
CA ARG A 181 -24.06 -63.07 0.94
C ARG A 181 -24.21 -64.03 2.11
N PHE A 182 -23.91 -63.61 3.34
CA PHE A 182 -24.07 -64.46 4.53
C PHE A 182 -25.53 -64.86 4.81
N LYS A 183 -26.50 -63.99 4.52
CA LYS A 183 -27.93 -64.32 4.65
C LYS A 183 -28.39 -65.37 3.64
N THR A 184 -27.76 -65.44 2.47
CA THR A 184 -28.11 -66.40 1.41
C THR A 184 -27.50 -67.79 1.60
N ILE A 185 -26.63 -68.01 2.58
CA ILE A 185 -26.10 -69.35 2.90
C ILE A 185 -27.25 -70.17 3.51
N PRO A 186 -27.68 -71.28 2.87
CA PRO A 186 -28.74 -72.12 3.43
C PRO A 186 -28.29 -72.67 4.79
N SER A 187 -29.17 -72.65 5.79
CA SER A 187 -28.92 -73.32 7.07
C SER A 187 -28.65 -74.80 6.78
N VAL A 188 -27.38 -75.22 6.78
CA VAL A 188 -27.05 -76.64 6.82
C VAL A 188 -27.57 -77.13 8.15
N LYS A 189 -28.68 -77.87 8.11
CA LYS A 189 -29.18 -78.60 9.27
C LYS A 189 -28.05 -79.52 9.72
N LEU A 190 -27.35 -79.14 10.79
CA LEU A 190 -26.52 -80.04 11.55
C LEU A 190 -27.44 -81.14 12.09
N SER A 191 -27.52 -82.22 11.31
CA SER A 191 -28.15 -83.47 11.69
C SER A 191 -27.55 -83.93 13.02
N SER A 192 -28.42 -84.10 14.01
CA SER A 192 -28.14 -84.51 15.38
C SER A 192 -27.72 -85.98 15.48
N ARG A 193 -26.67 -86.39 14.77
CA ARG A 193 -26.01 -87.70 14.91
C ARG A 193 -24.50 -87.58 14.69
N SER A 194 -23.80 -86.95 15.64
CA SER A 194 -22.46 -87.38 16.11
C SER A 194 -21.95 -86.41 17.18
N SER A 195 -22.52 -86.49 18.38
CA SER A 195 -22.02 -85.75 19.55
C SER A 195 -20.84 -86.45 20.25
N ARG A 196 -20.04 -87.26 19.56
CA ARG A 196 -18.90 -87.95 20.18
C ARG A 196 -17.69 -88.12 19.26
N GLN A 197 -17.24 -87.13 18.49
CA GLN A 197 -15.88 -87.26 17.92
C GLN A 197 -15.11 -86.01 17.55
N ILE A 198 -15.53 -84.80 17.95
CA ILE A 198 -14.78 -83.58 17.63
C ILE A 198 -14.59 -82.72 18.88
N TRP A 199 -13.92 -83.30 19.87
CA TRP A 199 -13.25 -82.61 20.98
C TRP A 199 -11.79 -83.08 21.01
N ARG A 200 -11.09 -83.00 19.87
CA ARG A 200 -9.64 -83.21 19.78
C ARG A 200 -9.08 -82.37 18.66
N ASN A 201 -8.96 -81.06 18.89
CA ASN A 201 -7.88 -80.20 18.41
C ASN A 201 -8.16 -78.74 18.79
N THR A 202 -8.23 -78.51 20.11
CA THR A 202 -8.00 -77.19 20.69
C THR A 202 -6.74 -77.29 21.52
N ASN A 203 -5.60 -77.19 20.85
CA ASN A 203 -4.35 -76.78 21.47
C ASN A 203 -3.45 -76.17 20.39
N ILE A 204 -2.69 -75.14 20.76
CA ILE A 204 -1.89 -74.19 19.92
C ILE A 204 -2.73 -72.97 19.50
N LEU A 205 -2.58 -71.74 20.01
CA LEU A 205 -1.59 -71.11 20.89
C LEU A 205 -2.27 -69.95 21.63
N ARG A 206 -2.11 -69.94 22.96
CA ARG A 206 -2.25 -68.80 23.86
C ARG A 206 -0.94 -67.98 23.75
N ILE A 207 -0.95 -66.71 24.18
CA ILE A 207 0.18 -65.74 24.33
C ILE A 207 0.26 -64.77 23.12
N HIS A 208 0.20 -63.44 23.22
CA HIS A 208 0.63 -62.50 24.27
C HIS A 208 -0.28 -61.26 24.33
N SER A 209 -0.93 -61.04 25.48
CA SER A 209 -1.29 -59.71 25.95
C SER A 209 -0.12 -59.18 26.79
N ARG A 210 0.56 -58.12 26.36
CA ARG A 210 1.30 -57.17 27.22
C ARG A 210 1.92 -56.03 26.39
N ASN A 211 1.81 -54.83 26.98
CA ASN A 211 2.52 -53.59 26.69
C ASN A 211 2.18 -52.80 25.42
N LEU A 212 1.56 -51.63 25.62
CA LEU A 212 2.28 -50.34 25.58
C LEU A 212 1.46 -49.27 26.33
N ARG A 213 1.80 -49.07 27.61
CA ARG A 213 1.72 -47.75 28.26
C ARG A 213 2.96 -46.96 27.82
N ASN A 214 2.81 -45.63 27.75
CA ASN A 214 3.80 -44.57 27.52
C ASN A 214 3.93 -44.07 26.07
N LEU A 215 3.31 -42.91 25.82
CA LEU A 215 3.91 -41.74 25.16
C LEU A 215 2.98 -40.53 25.40
N PHE A 216 3.02 -40.03 26.64
CA PHE A 216 2.71 -38.65 26.98
C PHE A 216 3.97 -38.12 27.68
N LEU A 217 4.78 -37.41 26.92
CA LEU A 217 5.68 -36.32 27.31
C LEU A 217 6.10 -35.62 26.00
#